data_AF-A0A8S3ETD9-F1
#
_entry.id   AF-A0A8S3ETD9-F1
#
_cell.length_a   1.000
_cell.length_b   1.000
_cell.length_c   1.000
_cell.angle_alpha   90.00
_cell.angle_beta   90.00
_cell.angle_gamma   90.00
#
_symmetry.space_group_name_H-M   'P 1'
#
loop_
_entity.id
_entity.type
_entity.pdbx_description
1 polymer ?
#
loop_
_entity_poly.entity_id
_entity_poly.type
_entity_poly.pdbx_seq_one_letter_code
_entity_poly.pdbx_strand_id
1 'polypeptide(L)'
;MLFLTLISLFGFILTIQTSDLQKYVDLIDLNNDGKLFKDEIFIFLNKFYEEIQDPISITSSSSMKIQENILYNIIKRYNRNSSADYLILSDFENLFVDLYSLQNQKPTFLFNGLEPEQVHLSYTHDIYTEMYISFVTREKPSSNLRPIVKYCDKQCIAIGDTTTYNVDDWHYWIHFIYIKGLEPGAEYNYKLGFIDSDNITIKHLFSNEKWTFKTMPPVERQQKEIVYIYGDMGTIMPLGFEVMKSIIKDFNRDKNEQPNYVVHVGDIAYAGTGHAEEVQTIWDLFMNQIAPISSQIPYMTATGNHEKYYNYTSYKT
;
A
#
# COMPACT_ATOMS: atom_id res chain seq x y z
N MET A 1 8.20 -17.58 52.46
CA MET A 1 9.11 -17.27 51.33
C MET A 1 8.49 -17.81 50.06
N LEU A 2 7.55 -17.07 49.46
CA LEU A 2 6.99 -17.31 48.11
C LEU A 2 6.04 -16.15 47.82
N PHE A 3 6.63 -15.04 47.39
CA PHE A 3 5.95 -13.82 46.95
C PHE A 3 6.75 -13.31 45.76
N LEU A 4 6.74 -14.04 44.64
CA LEU A 4 7.53 -13.70 43.45
C LEU A 4 7.13 -14.53 42.21
N THR A 5 5.84 -14.60 41.86
CA THR A 5 5.40 -15.14 40.55
C THR A 5 4.08 -14.53 40.08
N LEU A 6 3.98 -13.19 40.09
CA LEU A 6 2.86 -12.48 39.46
C LEU A 6 3.25 -11.18 38.74
N ILE A 7 4.56 -10.91 38.60
CA ILE A 7 5.08 -9.70 37.93
C ILE A 7 5.56 -9.98 36.50
N SER A 8 5.67 -11.24 36.06
CA SER A 8 6.24 -11.56 34.74
C SER A 8 5.23 -11.70 33.60
N LEU A 9 3.92 -11.53 33.83
CA LEU A 9 2.93 -11.51 32.74
C LEU A 9 2.52 -10.10 32.30
N PHE A 10 2.60 -9.11 33.19
CA PHE A 10 2.35 -7.70 32.85
C PHE A 10 3.55 -7.02 32.16
N GLY A 11 4.76 -7.50 32.42
CA GLY A 11 5.98 -6.93 31.84
C GLY A 11 6.23 -7.25 30.36
N PHE A 12 5.50 -8.21 29.78
CA PHE A 12 5.68 -8.64 28.38
C PHE A 12 4.59 -8.12 27.43
N ILE A 13 3.50 -7.57 27.97
CA ILE A 13 2.40 -6.94 27.22
C ILE A 13 2.77 -5.49 26.83
N LEU A 14 3.86 -4.95 27.37
CA LEU A 14 4.28 -3.55 27.24
C LEU A 14 5.06 -3.19 25.95
N THR A 15 5.03 -4.01 24.90
CA THR A 15 5.69 -3.67 23.62
C THR A 15 4.74 -3.68 22.41
N ILE A 16 3.47 -3.35 22.62
CA ILE A 16 2.67 -2.71 21.58
C ILE A 16 2.55 -1.26 22.03
N GLN A 17 3.27 -0.35 21.37
CA GLN A 17 3.06 1.06 21.65
C GLN A 17 1.64 1.41 21.20
N THR A 18 0.92 2.21 21.98
CA THR A 18 -0.42 2.70 21.62
C THR A 18 -0.43 3.37 20.24
N SER A 19 0.70 3.95 19.83
CA SER A 19 0.94 4.50 18.50
C SER A 19 0.93 3.46 17.38
N ASP A 20 1.34 2.22 17.62
CA ASP A 20 1.32 1.17 16.62
C ASP A 20 -0.09 0.62 16.44
N LEU A 21 -0.86 0.52 17.53
CA LEU A 21 -2.24 0.09 17.47
C LEU A 21 -3.15 1.12 16.79
N GLN A 22 -2.87 2.42 17.01
CA GLN A 22 -3.54 3.51 16.30
C GLN A 22 -3.43 3.35 14.78
N LYS A 23 -2.27 2.92 14.25
CA LYS A 23 -2.09 2.67 12.80
C LYS A 23 -3.03 1.60 12.26
N TYR A 24 -3.38 0.56 13.05
CA TYR A 24 -4.34 -0.45 12.62
C TYR A 24 -5.76 0.10 12.63
N VAL A 25 -6.10 0.91 13.63
CA VAL A 25 -7.39 1.59 13.71
C VAL A 25 -7.56 2.57 12.55
N ASP A 26 -6.56 3.42 12.27
CA ASP A 26 -6.57 4.38 11.16
C ASP A 26 -6.72 3.71 9.78
N LEU A 27 -6.33 2.44 9.67
CA LEU A 27 -6.39 1.67 8.41
C LEU A 27 -7.73 0.98 8.18
N ILE A 28 -8.47 0.68 9.24
CA ILE A 28 -9.75 -0.03 9.17
C ILE A 28 -10.95 0.87 9.50
N ASP A 29 -10.72 2.01 10.14
CA ASP A 29 -11.70 3.09 10.35
C ASP A 29 -11.88 3.87 9.04
N LEU A 30 -12.76 3.36 8.17
CA LEU A 30 -12.91 3.84 6.79
C LEU A 30 -13.52 5.24 6.73
N ASN A 31 -14.22 5.65 7.78
CA ASN A 31 -14.87 6.95 7.87
C ASN A 31 -14.13 7.93 8.82
N ASN A 32 -13.04 7.48 9.45
CA ASN A 32 -12.19 8.22 10.36
C ASN A 32 -12.96 8.86 11.54
N ASP A 33 -13.96 8.15 12.06
CA ASP A 33 -14.82 8.61 13.16
C ASP A 33 -14.41 8.08 14.54
N GLY A 34 -13.34 7.28 14.58
CA GLY A 34 -12.78 6.64 15.76
C GLY A 34 -13.59 5.43 16.26
N LYS A 35 -14.55 4.94 15.47
CA LYS A 35 -15.46 3.84 15.83
C LYS A 35 -15.42 2.74 14.80
N LEU A 36 -15.02 1.57 15.25
CA LEU A 36 -14.93 0.38 14.42
C LEU A 36 -16.25 -0.39 14.47
N PHE A 37 -16.99 -0.34 13.38
CA PHE A 37 -18.22 -1.10 13.21
C PHE A 37 -17.94 -2.52 12.70
N LYS A 38 -19.00 -3.32 12.65
CA LYS A 38 -18.95 -4.73 12.27
C LYS A 38 -18.15 -4.99 10.98
N ASP A 39 -18.39 -4.21 9.92
CA ASP A 39 -17.76 -4.44 8.63
C ASP A 39 -16.26 -4.13 8.67
N GLU A 40 -15.84 -3.14 9.45
CA GLU A 40 -14.44 -2.76 9.65
C GLU A 40 -13.69 -3.78 10.50
N ILE A 41 -14.35 -4.30 11.54
CA ILE A 41 -13.85 -5.42 12.34
C ILE A 41 -13.77 -6.70 11.50
N PHE A 42 -14.72 -6.92 10.58
CA PHE A 42 -14.68 -8.06 9.65
C PHE A 42 -13.46 -8.00 8.75
N ILE A 43 -13.18 -6.83 8.17
CA ILE A 43 -12.01 -6.59 7.33
C ILE A 43 -10.73 -6.86 8.12
N PHE A 44 -10.65 -6.33 9.35
CA PHE A 44 -9.53 -6.59 10.25
C PHE A 44 -9.33 -8.10 10.52
N LEU A 45 -10.39 -8.81 10.91
CA LEU A 45 -10.30 -10.24 11.24
C LEU A 45 -9.96 -11.09 10.02
N ASN A 46 -10.53 -10.82 8.85
CA ASN A 46 -10.17 -11.56 7.63
C ASN A 46 -8.69 -11.35 7.28
N LYS A 47 -8.20 -10.12 7.33
CA LYS A 47 -6.78 -9.83 7.12
C LYS A 47 -5.89 -10.49 8.19
N PHE A 48 -6.37 -10.60 9.43
CA PHE A 48 -5.66 -11.23 10.54
C PHE A 48 -5.66 -12.77 10.47
N TYR A 49 -6.65 -13.39 9.83
CA TYR A 49 -6.84 -14.86 9.80
C TYR A 49 -6.57 -15.53 8.44
N GLU A 50 -6.37 -14.80 7.33
CA GLU A 50 -6.06 -15.38 6.00
C GLU A 50 -4.71 -16.14 5.93
N GLU A 51 -3.86 -16.09 6.96
CA GLU A 51 -2.63 -16.91 7.04
C GLU A 51 -2.85 -18.39 7.43
N ILE A 52 -4.08 -18.84 7.66
CA ILE A 52 -4.39 -20.27 7.87
C ILE A 52 -5.07 -20.83 6.61
N GLN A 53 -4.43 -21.84 5.99
CA GLN A 53 -4.91 -22.54 4.80
C GLN A 53 -6.40 -22.93 4.85
N ASP A 54 -7.00 -22.86 3.66
CA ASP A 54 -8.39 -23.12 3.25
C ASP A 54 -9.41 -22.00 3.51
N PRO A 55 -9.74 -21.18 2.48
CA PRO A 55 -10.85 -20.23 2.58
C PRO A 55 -12.13 -21.04 2.68
N ILE A 56 -12.79 -20.98 3.85
CA ILE A 56 -14.13 -21.51 4.03
C ILE A 56 -14.99 -20.93 2.90
N SER A 57 -15.40 -21.77 1.97
CA SER A 57 -16.15 -21.40 0.77
C SER A 57 -17.51 -20.79 1.16
N ILE A 58 -17.65 -19.48 0.92
CA ILE A 58 -18.81 -18.68 1.34
C ILE A 58 -19.80 -18.55 0.17
N THR A 59 -20.83 -19.38 0.14
CA THR A 59 -21.97 -19.18 -0.80
C THR A 59 -23.35 -19.45 -0.20
N SER A 60 -23.48 -19.65 1.12
CA SER A 60 -24.77 -19.96 1.76
C SER A 60 -25.27 -18.89 2.74
N SER A 61 -26.58 -18.66 2.78
CA SER A 61 -27.22 -17.66 3.66
C SER A 61 -27.13 -18.00 5.16
N SER A 62 -26.83 -19.25 5.51
CA SER A 62 -26.58 -19.70 6.88
C SER A 62 -25.18 -19.32 7.38
N SER A 63 -24.15 -19.37 6.52
CA SER A 63 -22.78 -18.98 6.90
C SER A 63 -22.66 -17.47 7.13
N MET A 64 -23.39 -16.65 6.38
CA MET A 64 -23.49 -15.20 6.63
C MET A 64 -24.11 -14.91 8.01
N LYS A 65 -25.26 -15.52 8.36
CA LYS A 65 -25.89 -15.31 9.68
C LYS A 65 -25.01 -15.75 10.85
N ILE A 66 -24.18 -16.77 10.66
CA ILE A 66 -23.23 -17.24 11.67
C ILE A 66 -22.11 -16.21 11.88
N GLN A 67 -21.51 -15.70 10.80
CA GLN A 67 -20.50 -14.63 10.86
C GLN A 67 -21.07 -13.35 11.49
N GLU A 68 -22.31 -13.00 11.14
CA GLU A 68 -22.98 -11.85 11.71
C GLU A 68 -23.15 -11.94 13.23
N ASN A 69 -23.51 -13.12 13.74
CA ASN A 69 -23.64 -13.37 15.17
C ASN A 69 -22.28 -13.40 15.88
N ILE A 70 -21.23 -13.89 15.24
CA ILE A 70 -19.87 -13.91 15.80
C ILE A 70 -19.37 -12.48 16.01
N LEU A 71 -19.45 -11.63 14.98
CA LEU A 71 -18.97 -10.25 15.08
C LEU A 71 -19.79 -9.42 16.08
N TYR A 72 -21.10 -9.62 16.13
CA TYR A 72 -21.94 -9.01 17.15
C TYR A 72 -21.50 -9.40 18.57
N ASN A 73 -21.18 -10.68 18.80
CA ASN A 73 -20.70 -11.15 20.09
C ASN A 73 -19.30 -10.63 20.43
N ILE A 74 -18.44 -10.42 19.43
CA ILE A 74 -17.12 -9.79 19.60
C ILE A 74 -17.30 -8.36 20.07
N ILE A 75 -18.07 -7.55 19.35
CA ILE A 75 -18.32 -6.15 19.72
C ILE A 75 -18.89 -6.09 21.14
N LYS A 76 -19.91 -6.90 21.44
CA LYS A 76 -20.53 -6.93 22.77
C LYS A 76 -19.58 -7.36 23.88
N ARG A 77 -18.61 -8.23 23.60
CA ARG A 77 -17.63 -8.73 24.58
C ARG A 77 -16.59 -7.66 24.93
N TYR A 78 -16.14 -6.88 23.95
CA TYR A 78 -15.01 -5.96 24.14
C TYR A 78 -15.44 -4.50 24.32
N ASN A 79 -16.68 -4.16 23.95
CA ASN A 79 -17.23 -2.83 24.17
C ASN A 79 -17.44 -2.56 25.66
N ARG A 80 -16.68 -1.61 26.21
CA ARG A 80 -16.80 -1.18 27.61
C ARG A 80 -18.10 -0.41 27.88
N ASN A 81 -18.71 0.16 26.85
CA ASN A 81 -20.06 0.74 26.87
C ASN A 81 -21.06 -0.28 26.29
N SER A 82 -21.65 -1.10 27.16
CA SER A 82 -22.48 -2.27 26.84
C SER A 82 -23.72 -2.05 25.96
N SER A 83 -23.96 -0.81 25.51
CA SER A 83 -25.05 -0.40 24.64
C SER A 83 -24.64 -0.05 23.20
N ALA A 84 -23.34 0.10 22.92
CA ALA A 84 -22.85 0.50 21.60
C ALA A 84 -22.55 -0.72 20.70
N ASP A 85 -22.65 -0.52 19.39
CA ASP A 85 -22.47 -1.51 18.33
C ASP A 85 -21.15 -1.32 17.54
N TYR A 86 -20.18 -0.62 18.16
CA TYR A 86 -18.84 -0.37 17.64
C TYR A 86 -17.78 -0.53 18.74
N LEU A 87 -16.51 -0.62 18.34
CA LEU A 87 -15.35 -0.58 19.23
C LEU A 87 -14.59 0.74 19.06
N ILE A 88 -14.18 1.37 20.15
CA ILE A 88 -13.18 2.45 20.11
C ILE A 88 -11.77 1.87 20.29
N LEU A 89 -10.72 2.67 20.05
CA LEU A 89 -9.32 2.24 20.17
C LEU A 89 -9.06 1.42 21.44
N SER A 90 -9.48 1.93 22.62
CA SER A 90 -9.25 1.25 23.91
C SER A 90 -9.90 -0.13 24.02
N ASP A 91 -11.03 -0.33 23.32
CA ASP A 91 -11.75 -1.60 23.31
C ASP A 91 -11.11 -2.57 22.31
N PHE A 92 -10.67 -2.03 21.18
CA PHE A 92 -9.92 -2.74 20.16
C PHE A 92 -8.57 -3.28 20.68
N GLU A 93 -7.87 -2.56 21.56
CA GLU A 93 -6.62 -3.09 22.17
C GLU A 93 -6.88 -4.38 22.94
N ASN A 94 -8.00 -4.48 23.67
CA ASN A 94 -8.33 -5.68 24.44
C ASN A 94 -8.68 -6.85 23.52
N LEU A 95 -9.41 -6.59 22.43
CA LEU A 95 -9.67 -7.58 21.38
C LEU A 95 -8.36 -8.08 20.77
N PHE A 96 -7.47 -7.16 20.40
CA PHE A 96 -6.17 -7.47 19.79
C PHE A 96 -5.29 -8.32 20.72
N VAL A 97 -5.19 -7.96 22.00
CA VAL A 97 -4.43 -8.72 23.01
C VAL A 97 -4.99 -10.13 23.22
N ASP A 98 -6.31 -10.29 23.28
CA ASP A 98 -6.94 -11.60 23.42
C ASP A 98 -6.67 -12.49 22.20
N LEU A 99 -6.84 -11.96 20.98
CA LEU A 99 -6.55 -12.69 19.73
C LEU A 99 -5.08 -13.14 19.67
N TYR A 100 -4.18 -12.27 20.09
CA TYR A 100 -2.74 -12.54 20.15
C TYR A 100 -2.39 -13.62 21.19
N SER A 101 -3.00 -13.57 22.38
CA SER A 101 -2.79 -14.56 23.44
C SER A 101 -3.21 -15.98 23.04
N LEU A 102 -4.19 -16.10 22.14
CA LEU A 102 -4.69 -17.37 21.63
C LEU A 102 -3.76 -18.01 20.58
N GLN A 103 -2.90 -17.22 19.92
CA GLN A 103 -2.06 -17.70 18.82
C GLN A 103 -0.65 -18.17 19.24
N ASN A 104 -0.19 -17.91 20.47
CA ASN A 104 1.14 -18.32 20.98
C ASN A 104 2.34 -18.00 20.06
N GLN A 105 2.22 -16.98 19.20
CA GLN A 105 3.28 -16.52 18.31
C GLN A 105 3.63 -15.06 18.63
N LYS A 106 4.91 -14.71 18.53
CA LYS A 106 5.35 -13.30 18.53
C LYS A 106 4.66 -12.58 17.37
N PRO A 107 4.43 -11.25 17.44
CA PRO A 107 3.86 -10.54 16.32
C PRO A 107 4.92 -10.62 15.21
N THR A 108 4.69 -11.44 14.20
CA THR A 108 5.15 -11.08 12.86
C THR A 108 4.48 -9.76 12.61
N PHE A 109 5.25 -8.67 12.61
CA PHE A 109 4.75 -7.32 12.41
C PHE A 109 3.72 -7.33 11.27
N LEU A 110 2.43 -7.16 11.61
CA LEU A 110 1.32 -7.24 10.66
C LEU A 110 1.41 -6.16 9.57
N PHE A 111 2.36 -5.23 9.71
CA PHE A 111 2.98 -4.50 8.63
C PHE A 111 4.48 -4.65 8.76
N ASN A 112 5.11 -5.39 7.84
CA ASN A 112 6.52 -5.16 7.60
C ASN A 112 6.63 -3.69 7.19
N GLY A 113 7.24 -2.81 8.00
CA GLY A 113 7.40 -1.39 7.64
C GLY A 113 8.18 -1.18 6.34
N LEU A 114 8.78 -2.26 5.84
CA LEU A 114 9.44 -2.40 4.54
C LEU A 114 8.55 -3.02 3.45
N GLU A 115 7.25 -3.24 3.68
CA GLU A 115 6.33 -3.69 2.64
C GLU A 115 6.18 -2.57 1.59
N PRO A 116 6.36 -2.87 0.30
CA PRO A 116 6.19 -1.88 -0.76
C PRO A 116 4.75 -1.37 -0.87
N GLU A 117 4.58 -0.05 -0.75
CA GLU A 117 3.33 0.66 -1.03
C GLU A 117 3.54 1.62 -2.22
N GLN A 118 2.44 2.22 -2.71
CA GLN A 118 2.52 3.32 -3.69
C GLN A 118 3.30 2.97 -4.98
N VAL A 119 3.20 1.70 -5.42
CA VAL A 119 3.96 1.19 -6.56
C VAL A 119 3.60 1.95 -7.84
N HIS A 120 4.62 2.46 -8.52
CA HIS A 120 4.46 3.36 -9.65
C HIS A 120 5.47 3.06 -10.74
N LEU A 121 4.96 2.74 -11.94
CA LEU A 121 5.74 2.55 -13.15
C LEU A 121 5.83 3.85 -13.93
N SER A 122 6.98 4.13 -14.53
CA SER A 122 7.12 5.22 -15.49
C SER A 122 8.04 4.84 -16.64
N TYR A 123 7.75 5.41 -17.80
CA TYR A 123 8.66 5.36 -18.92
C TYR A 123 9.92 6.15 -18.64
N THR A 124 10.96 5.78 -19.36
CA THR A 124 12.23 6.50 -19.39
C THR A 124 12.42 7.09 -20.79
N HIS A 125 13.67 7.32 -21.19
CA HIS A 125 13.99 7.75 -22.54
C HIS A 125 13.75 6.67 -23.62
N ASP A 126 13.69 5.39 -23.24
CA ASP A 126 13.36 4.28 -24.16
C ASP A 126 12.13 3.52 -23.63
N ILE A 127 10.99 3.71 -24.29
CA ILE A 127 9.70 3.09 -23.93
C ILE A 127 9.59 1.61 -24.31
N TYR A 128 10.52 1.11 -25.15
CA TYR A 128 10.49 -0.24 -25.69
C TYR A 128 11.34 -1.20 -24.86
N THR A 129 12.47 -0.74 -24.34
CA THR A 129 13.47 -1.61 -23.69
C THR A 129 13.77 -1.25 -22.24
N GLU A 130 13.12 -0.23 -21.68
CA GLU A 130 13.41 0.24 -20.33
C GLU A 130 12.13 0.53 -19.54
N MET A 131 12.24 0.39 -18.22
CA MET A 131 11.16 0.69 -17.28
C MET A 131 11.73 1.25 -15.99
N TYR A 132 11.09 2.27 -15.43
CA TYR A 132 11.41 2.80 -14.11
C TYR A 132 10.30 2.40 -13.15
N ILE A 133 10.68 1.93 -11.96
CA ILE A 133 9.74 1.52 -10.92
C ILE A 133 10.07 2.28 -9.67
N SER A 134 9.09 2.93 -9.06
CA SER A 134 9.19 3.46 -7.71
C SER A 134 8.17 2.82 -6.76
N PHE A 135 8.50 2.84 -5.48
CA PHE A 135 7.61 2.42 -4.39
C PHE A 135 8.06 3.08 -3.09
N VAL A 136 7.20 3.06 -2.07
CA VAL A 136 7.46 3.66 -0.77
C VAL A 136 7.46 2.60 0.33
N THR A 137 8.33 2.77 1.32
CA THR A 137 8.23 2.06 2.60
C THR A 137 8.12 3.05 3.76
N ARG A 138 7.31 2.69 4.76
CA ARG A 138 7.06 3.56 5.94
C ARG A 138 8.26 3.61 6.89
N GLU A 139 9.06 2.55 6.92
CA GLU A 139 10.28 2.48 7.72
C GLU A 139 11.53 2.58 6.85
N LYS A 140 12.60 3.10 7.46
CA LYS A 140 13.92 3.15 6.84
C LYS A 140 14.46 1.72 6.70
N PRO A 141 14.78 1.25 5.47
CA PRO A 141 15.58 0.04 5.34
C PRO A 141 16.90 0.23 6.09
N SER A 142 17.38 -0.80 6.79
CA SER A 142 18.70 -0.70 7.44
C SER A 142 19.75 -0.22 6.42
N SER A 143 20.74 0.57 6.84
CA SER A 143 21.61 1.38 5.94
C SER A 143 22.29 0.61 4.80
N ASN A 144 22.32 -0.71 4.90
CA ASN A 144 22.98 -1.61 3.97
C ASN A 144 22.00 -2.23 2.96
N LEU A 145 20.68 -2.02 3.11
CA LEU A 145 19.69 -2.58 2.20
C LEU A 145 19.46 -1.69 0.99
N ARG A 146 19.41 -2.33 -0.18
CA ARG A 146 19.09 -1.67 -1.45
C ARG A 146 17.79 -2.24 -2.01
N PRO A 147 16.91 -1.40 -2.58
CA PRO A 147 15.67 -1.87 -3.17
C PRO A 147 15.98 -2.72 -4.41
N ILE A 148 15.21 -3.79 -4.59
CA ILE A 148 15.34 -4.69 -5.74
C ILE A 148 13.99 -4.97 -6.37
N VAL A 149 14.05 -5.24 -7.69
CA VAL A 149 12.96 -5.84 -8.44
C VAL A 149 13.42 -7.17 -9.00
N LYS A 150 12.60 -8.19 -8.85
CA LYS A 150 12.71 -9.45 -9.59
C LYS A 150 11.58 -9.50 -10.60
N TYR A 151 11.91 -9.56 -11.89
CA TYR A 151 10.92 -9.42 -12.99
C TYR A 151 10.83 -10.64 -13.93
N CYS A 152 11.50 -11.74 -13.60
CA CYS A 152 11.31 -13.04 -14.24
C CYS A 152 11.82 -14.20 -13.35
N ASP A 153 11.58 -15.45 -13.77
CA ASP A 153 11.94 -16.64 -12.98
C ASP A 153 13.45 -16.90 -12.87
N LYS A 154 14.27 -16.41 -13.80
CA LYS A 154 15.73 -16.67 -13.86
C LYS A 154 16.57 -15.40 -14.01
N GLN A 155 17.30 -15.01 -12.96
CA GLN A 155 18.35 -13.96 -12.97
C GLN A 155 17.97 -12.56 -13.49
N CYS A 156 16.69 -12.28 -13.70
CA CYS A 156 16.16 -10.94 -13.99
C CYS A 156 16.00 -10.14 -12.70
N ILE A 157 17.08 -9.53 -12.24
CA ILE A 157 17.05 -8.58 -11.13
C ILE A 157 17.54 -7.21 -11.57
N ALA A 158 16.95 -6.16 -11.02
CA ALA A 158 17.54 -4.83 -11.04
C ALA A 158 17.58 -4.29 -9.60
N ILE A 159 18.65 -3.55 -9.30
CA ILE A 159 18.90 -2.98 -7.99
C ILE A 159 18.78 -1.47 -8.15
N GLY A 160 18.05 -0.85 -7.23
CA GLY A 160 17.80 0.57 -7.20
C GLY A 160 18.50 1.28 -6.06
N ASP A 161 18.06 2.50 -5.84
CA ASP A 161 18.50 3.35 -4.75
C ASP A 161 17.29 3.89 -3.98
N THR A 162 17.58 4.47 -2.83
CA THR A 162 16.60 4.98 -1.89
C THR A 162 16.86 6.45 -1.62
N THR A 163 15.79 7.24 -1.57
CA THR A 163 15.80 8.64 -1.17
C THR A 163 14.69 8.91 -0.16
N THR A 164 14.64 10.13 0.33
CA THR A 164 13.55 10.69 1.12
C THR A 164 13.60 12.21 0.97
N TYR A 165 12.54 12.89 1.35
CA TYR A 165 12.53 14.34 1.51
C TYR A 165 11.99 14.68 2.90
N ASN A 166 12.22 15.92 3.34
CA ASN A 166 11.76 16.39 4.63
C ASN A 166 10.96 17.68 4.43
N VAL A 167 9.64 17.53 4.42
CA VAL A 167 8.66 18.63 4.43
C VAL A 167 7.62 18.23 5.47
N ASP A 168 7.28 19.15 6.37
CA ASP A 168 6.23 18.99 7.39
C ASP A 168 6.30 17.66 8.16
N ASP A 169 7.52 17.27 8.57
CA ASP A 169 7.84 16.04 9.32
C ASP A 169 7.41 14.72 8.63
N TRP A 170 7.21 14.74 7.31
CA TRP A 170 7.02 13.52 6.53
C TRP A 170 8.32 12.72 6.42
N HIS A 171 8.24 11.42 6.73
CA HIS A 171 9.40 10.57 6.93
C HIS A 171 9.21 9.15 6.39
N TYR A 172 8.81 9.01 5.12
CA TYR A 172 8.86 7.72 4.42
C TYR A 172 10.08 7.64 3.50
N TRP A 173 10.32 6.43 2.98
CA TRP A 173 11.47 6.13 2.13
C TRP A 173 10.99 5.80 0.73
N ILE A 174 11.48 6.56 -0.23
CA ILE A 174 11.14 6.40 -1.64
C ILE A 174 12.24 5.58 -2.29
N HIS A 175 11.85 4.48 -2.91
CA HIS A 175 12.73 3.56 -3.60
C HIS A 175 12.50 3.68 -5.08
N PHE A 176 13.56 3.64 -5.85
CA PHE A 176 13.46 3.69 -7.30
C PHE A 176 14.45 2.75 -7.96
N ILE A 177 13.99 2.02 -8.96
CA ILE A 177 14.73 0.97 -9.64
C ILE A 177 14.58 1.17 -11.14
N TYR A 178 15.71 1.14 -11.84
CA TYR A 178 15.76 1.30 -13.28
C TYR A 178 16.11 -0.03 -13.94
N ILE A 179 15.20 -0.51 -14.79
CA ILE A 179 15.35 -1.76 -15.54
C ILE A 179 15.69 -1.43 -17.00
N LYS A 180 16.72 -2.09 -17.52
CA LYS A 180 17.18 -1.95 -18.92
C LYS A 180 17.21 -3.29 -19.63
N GLY A 181 17.25 -3.24 -20.96
CA GLY A 181 17.41 -4.42 -21.79
C GLY A 181 16.18 -5.33 -21.76
N LEU A 182 15.01 -4.74 -21.59
CA LEU A 182 13.73 -5.42 -21.73
C LEU A 182 13.45 -5.68 -23.21
N GLU A 183 12.72 -6.76 -23.47
CA GLU A 183 12.26 -7.12 -24.80
C GLU A 183 11.06 -6.24 -25.17
N PRO A 184 11.04 -5.60 -26.35
CA PRO A 184 9.91 -4.80 -26.81
C PRO A 184 8.60 -5.59 -26.91
N GLY A 185 7.52 -5.06 -26.34
CA GLY A 185 6.18 -5.64 -26.37
C GLY A 185 6.00 -6.88 -25.47
N ALA A 186 6.95 -7.15 -24.57
CA ALA A 186 6.93 -8.29 -23.68
C ALA A 186 6.27 -7.94 -22.34
N GLU A 187 5.66 -8.95 -21.73
CA GLU A 187 5.02 -8.87 -20.43
C GLU A 187 5.94 -9.45 -19.34
N TYR A 188 6.00 -8.78 -18.19
CA TYR A 188 6.89 -9.11 -17.08
C TYR A 188 6.13 -9.15 -15.77
N ASN A 189 6.15 -10.31 -15.10
CA ASN A 189 5.69 -10.43 -13.72
C ASN A 189 6.79 -9.99 -12.78
N TYR A 190 6.49 -9.11 -11.84
CA TYR A 190 7.48 -8.57 -10.94
C TYR A 190 7.08 -8.57 -9.47
N LYS A 191 8.11 -8.59 -8.62
CA LYS A 191 8.07 -8.45 -7.17
C LYS A 191 9.12 -7.45 -6.72
N LEU A 192 8.82 -6.73 -5.66
CA LEU A 192 9.69 -5.72 -5.06
C LEU A 192 10.23 -6.24 -3.72
N GLY A 193 11.39 -5.76 -3.29
CA GLY A 193 11.97 -6.17 -2.02
C GLY A 193 13.31 -5.50 -1.76
N PHE A 194 14.13 -6.12 -0.92
CA PHE A 194 15.46 -5.58 -0.56
C PHE A 194 16.55 -6.65 -0.64
N ILE A 195 17.73 -6.24 -1.09
CA ILE A 195 18.97 -7.04 -1.07
C ILE A 195 19.97 -6.44 -0.09
N ASP A 196 20.80 -7.27 0.52
CA ASP A 196 21.93 -6.82 1.34
C ASP A 196 22.96 -6.03 0.52
N SER A 197 23.78 -5.24 1.22
CA SER A 197 24.83 -4.41 0.63
C SER A 197 25.89 -5.18 -0.15
N ASP A 198 26.00 -6.49 0.10
CA ASP A 198 26.88 -7.37 -0.66
C ASP A 198 26.35 -7.66 -2.08
N ASN A 199 25.12 -7.24 -2.40
CA ASN A 199 24.38 -7.51 -3.64
C ASN A 199 24.33 -9.01 -4.01
N ILE A 200 24.54 -9.91 -3.04
CA ILE A 200 24.62 -11.36 -3.22
C ILE A 200 23.56 -12.05 -2.37
N THR A 201 23.28 -11.52 -1.17
CA THR A 201 22.37 -12.14 -0.22
C THR A 201 21.01 -11.43 -0.21
N ILE A 202 19.95 -12.17 -0.56
CA ILE A 202 18.56 -11.71 -0.41
C ILE A 202 18.04 -12.25 0.93
N LYS A 203 18.20 -11.47 2.00
CA LYS A 203 17.67 -11.82 3.33
C LYS A 203 16.27 -11.27 3.61
N HIS A 204 15.87 -10.22 2.90
CA HIS A 204 14.65 -9.47 3.17
C HIS A 204 13.60 -9.79 2.11
N LEU A 205 12.40 -10.11 2.59
CA LEU A 205 11.30 -10.68 1.82
C LEU A 205 10.96 -9.84 0.59
N PHE A 206 10.59 -10.52 -0.49
CA PHE A 206 9.84 -9.88 -1.56
C PHE A 206 8.42 -9.59 -1.08
N SER A 207 7.81 -8.54 -1.64
CA SER A 207 6.39 -8.25 -1.51
C SER A 207 5.56 -9.52 -1.68
N ASN A 208 4.53 -9.68 -0.87
CA ASN A 208 3.59 -10.79 -1.04
C ASN A 208 2.88 -10.66 -2.38
N GLU A 209 2.46 -9.44 -2.69
CA GLU A 209 1.86 -9.05 -3.96
C GLU A 209 2.77 -9.36 -5.16
N LYS A 210 2.12 -9.57 -6.31
CA LYS A 210 2.74 -9.76 -7.62
C LYS A 210 2.05 -8.82 -8.59
N TRP A 211 2.85 -8.07 -9.31
CA TRP A 211 2.36 -7.18 -10.34
C TRP A 211 2.85 -7.63 -11.71
N THR A 212 2.27 -7.04 -12.75
CA THR A 212 2.62 -7.33 -14.14
C THR A 212 2.68 -6.02 -14.90
N PHE A 213 3.72 -5.84 -15.70
CA PHE A 213 3.80 -4.71 -16.64
C PHE A 213 4.16 -5.20 -18.04
N LYS A 214 3.93 -4.35 -19.04
CA LYS A 214 4.25 -4.64 -20.44
C LYS A 214 5.03 -3.48 -21.05
N THR A 215 6.13 -3.77 -21.75
CA THR A 215 6.87 -2.78 -22.53
C THR A 215 6.13 -2.43 -23.82
N MET A 216 6.41 -1.26 -24.41
CA MET A 216 5.79 -0.93 -25.69
C MET A 216 6.26 -1.88 -26.79
N PRO A 217 5.36 -2.34 -27.68
CA PRO A 217 5.76 -3.07 -28.87
C PRO A 217 6.54 -2.13 -29.81
N PRO A 218 7.47 -2.65 -30.61
CA PRO A 218 8.16 -1.85 -31.62
C PRO A 218 7.14 -1.36 -32.66
N VAL A 219 7.44 -0.23 -33.29
CA VAL A 219 6.51 0.50 -34.18
C VAL A 219 5.92 -0.41 -35.25
N GLU A 220 6.70 -1.32 -35.82
CA GLU A 220 6.25 -2.23 -36.87
C GLU A 220 5.23 -3.28 -36.39
N ARG A 221 5.18 -3.55 -35.09
CA ARG A 221 4.21 -4.47 -34.45
C ARG A 221 3.07 -3.72 -33.73
N GLN A 222 3.11 -2.39 -33.70
CA GLN A 222 2.14 -1.59 -32.97
C GLN A 222 0.85 -1.43 -33.80
N GLN A 223 -0.22 -2.11 -33.39
CA GLN A 223 -1.51 -2.05 -34.10
C GLN A 223 -2.45 -0.98 -33.54
N LYS A 224 -2.35 -0.70 -32.23
CA LYS A 224 -3.19 0.28 -31.54
C LYS A 224 -2.45 0.78 -30.29
N GLU A 225 -2.53 2.09 -30.07
CA GLU A 225 -2.04 2.77 -28.87
C GLU A 225 -3.23 3.44 -28.19
N ILE A 226 -3.46 3.12 -26.92
CA ILE A 226 -4.53 3.69 -26.11
C ILE A 226 -3.87 4.43 -24.95
N VAL A 227 -4.22 5.70 -24.77
CA VAL A 227 -3.62 6.56 -23.75
C VAL A 227 -4.74 7.22 -22.95
N TYR A 228 -4.65 7.17 -21.63
CA TYR A 228 -5.49 8.01 -20.77
C TYR A 228 -4.78 9.33 -20.52
N ILE A 229 -5.46 10.44 -20.79
CA ILE A 229 -4.91 11.79 -20.60
C ILE A 229 -5.91 12.61 -19.81
N TYR A 230 -5.47 13.13 -18.67
CA TYR A 230 -6.30 13.96 -17.79
C TYR A 230 -5.41 14.82 -16.86
N GLY A 231 -5.99 15.87 -16.29
CA GLY A 231 -5.36 16.70 -15.25
C GLY A 231 -6.37 16.99 -14.16
N ASP A 232 -5.95 17.71 -13.12
CA ASP A 232 -6.84 18.25 -12.11
C ASP A 232 -7.65 17.17 -11.35
N MET A 233 -7.08 15.97 -11.18
CA MET A 233 -7.80 14.83 -10.58
C MET A 233 -7.97 14.96 -9.07
N GLY A 234 -6.88 15.33 -8.38
CA GLY A 234 -6.82 15.37 -6.91
C GLY A 234 -7.00 14.04 -6.21
N THR A 235 -7.16 14.16 -4.89
CA THR A 235 -7.36 13.03 -3.97
C THR A 235 -8.76 13.11 -3.38
N ILE A 236 -8.93 13.84 -2.27
CA ILE A 236 -10.24 14.08 -1.64
C ILE A 236 -10.99 15.19 -2.37
N MET A 237 -10.26 16.24 -2.75
CA MET A 237 -10.78 17.33 -3.58
C MET A 237 -9.86 17.53 -4.79
N PRO A 238 -10.41 17.56 -6.03
CA PRO A 238 -11.81 17.34 -6.38
C PRO A 238 -12.20 15.85 -6.58
N LEU A 239 -12.52 15.12 -5.49
CA LEU A 239 -13.09 13.76 -5.51
C LEU A 239 -12.35 12.77 -6.44
N GLY A 240 -11.02 12.84 -6.50
CA GLY A 240 -10.20 12.01 -7.39
C GLY A 240 -10.40 10.50 -7.18
N PHE A 241 -10.82 10.07 -5.98
CA PHE A 241 -11.19 8.68 -5.74
C PHE A 241 -12.37 8.20 -6.61
N GLU A 242 -13.33 9.06 -6.97
CA GLU A 242 -14.42 8.70 -7.90
C GLU A 242 -13.94 8.64 -9.35
N VAL A 243 -13.03 9.54 -9.73
CA VAL A 243 -12.34 9.49 -11.03
C VAL A 243 -11.59 8.16 -11.13
N MET A 244 -10.87 7.78 -10.08
CA MET A 244 -10.09 6.56 -10.05
C MET A 244 -10.98 5.31 -10.08
N LYS A 245 -12.12 5.28 -9.37
CA LYS A 245 -13.12 4.21 -9.51
C LYS A 245 -13.58 4.06 -10.95
N SER A 246 -13.83 5.17 -11.65
CA SER A 246 -14.24 5.17 -13.06
C SER A 246 -13.14 4.63 -13.97
N ILE A 247 -11.89 5.06 -13.77
CA ILE A 247 -10.72 4.61 -14.53
C ILE A 247 -10.47 3.11 -14.30
N ILE A 248 -10.52 2.62 -13.05
CA ILE A 248 -10.35 1.20 -12.72
C ILE A 248 -11.44 0.36 -13.38
N LYS A 249 -12.70 0.85 -13.37
CA LYS A 249 -13.81 0.17 -14.04
C LYS A 249 -13.58 0.06 -15.55
N ASP A 250 -13.09 1.13 -16.19
CA ASP A 250 -12.80 1.14 -17.62
C ASP A 250 -11.59 0.25 -17.96
N PHE A 251 -10.51 0.35 -17.17
CA PHE A 251 -9.30 -0.48 -17.28
C PHE A 251 -9.60 -1.99 -17.18
N ASN A 252 -10.57 -2.37 -16.35
CA ASN A 252 -10.97 -3.77 -16.18
C ASN A 252 -12.06 -4.23 -17.16
N ARG A 253 -12.56 -3.35 -18.05
CA ARG A 253 -13.68 -3.68 -18.96
C ARG A 253 -13.28 -4.68 -20.03
N ASP A 254 -12.16 -4.45 -20.71
CA ASP A 254 -11.63 -5.32 -21.76
C ASP A 254 -10.10 -5.23 -21.80
N LYS A 255 -9.43 -6.39 -21.67
CA LYS A 255 -7.97 -6.48 -21.70
C LYS A 255 -7.36 -6.01 -23.04
N ASN A 256 -8.09 -6.11 -24.14
CA ASN A 256 -7.62 -5.63 -25.45
C ASN A 256 -7.76 -4.11 -25.62
N GLU A 257 -8.51 -3.46 -24.73
CA GLU A 257 -8.74 -2.02 -24.72
C GLU A 257 -8.06 -1.34 -23.51
N GLN A 258 -7.19 -2.06 -22.81
CA GLN A 258 -6.40 -1.47 -21.72
C GLN A 258 -5.46 -0.39 -22.27
N PRO A 259 -5.38 0.78 -21.61
CA PRO A 259 -4.42 1.81 -21.96
C PRO A 259 -2.99 1.29 -21.83
N ASN A 260 -2.12 1.70 -22.75
CA ASN A 260 -0.70 1.42 -22.72
C ASN A 260 0.00 2.20 -21.60
N TYR A 261 -0.44 3.43 -21.36
CA TYR A 261 0.07 4.31 -20.32
C TYR A 261 -0.91 5.45 -20.02
N VAL A 262 -0.63 6.17 -18.93
CA VAL A 262 -1.36 7.36 -18.49
C VAL A 262 -0.47 8.60 -18.66
N VAL A 263 -1.07 9.73 -19.02
CA VAL A 263 -0.46 11.07 -18.97
C VAL A 263 -1.32 11.97 -18.09
N HIS A 264 -0.86 12.23 -16.87
CA HIS A 264 -1.48 13.14 -15.92
C HIS A 264 -0.86 14.54 -16.06
N VAL A 265 -1.60 15.47 -16.67
CA VAL A 265 -1.10 16.77 -17.12
C VAL A 265 -1.14 17.88 -16.05
N GLY A 266 -0.74 17.55 -14.81
CA GLY A 266 -0.61 18.51 -13.72
C GLY A 266 -1.82 18.63 -12.80
N ASP A 267 -1.63 19.37 -11.70
CA ASP A 267 -2.58 19.55 -10.61
C ASP A 267 -3.06 18.19 -10.07
N ILE A 268 -2.09 17.48 -9.50
CA ILE A 268 -2.13 16.03 -9.33
C ILE A 268 -2.93 15.63 -8.10
N ALA A 269 -2.39 15.95 -6.92
CA ALA A 269 -2.93 15.52 -5.64
C ALA A 269 -3.77 16.61 -4.95
N TYR A 270 -3.59 17.88 -5.35
CA TYR A 270 -4.06 19.05 -4.60
C TYR A 270 -3.66 18.98 -3.11
N ALA A 271 -2.41 18.62 -2.83
CA ALA A 271 -1.88 18.54 -1.47
C ALA A 271 -1.68 19.91 -0.81
N GLY A 272 -1.64 20.99 -1.59
CA GLY A 272 -1.45 22.35 -1.10
C GLY A 272 -2.63 22.88 -0.30
N THR A 273 -2.35 23.56 0.81
CA THR A 273 -3.31 24.33 1.61
C THR A 273 -2.97 25.82 1.56
N GLY A 274 -3.97 26.63 1.17
CA GLY A 274 -3.79 28.07 1.03
C GLY A 274 -2.75 28.44 -0.04
N HIS A 275 -1.73 29.22 0.33
CA HIS A 275 -0.72 29.75 -0.60
C HIS A 275 0.72 29.30 -0.31
N ALA A 276 0.96 28.56 0.78
CA ALA A 276 2.33 28.34 1.27
C ALA A 276 2.61 26.94 1.82
N GLU A 277 1.59 26.17 2.19
CA GLU A 277 1.76 24.90 2.89
C GLU A 277 1.22 23.74 2.03
N GLU A 278 1.66 22.52 2.32
CA GLU A 278 1.10 21.31 1.75
C GLU A 278 0.96 20.23 2.82
N VAL A 279 -0.02 19.36 2.68
CA VAL A 279 -0.27 18.25 3.60
C VAL A 279 0.27 16.98 2.96
N GLN A 280 1.40 16.49 3.46
CA GLN A 280 2.13 15.36 2.86
C GLN A 280 1.31 14.07 2.79
N THR A 281 0.45 13.83 3.77
CA THR A 281 -0.47 12.68 3.75
C THR A 281 -1.39 12.67 2.52
N ILE A 282 -1.69 13.84 1.91
CA ILE A 282 -2.47 13.89 0.67
C ILE A 282 -1.69 13.30 -0.52
N TRP A 283 -0.36 13.46 -0.54
CA TRP A 283 0.51 12.79 -1.53
C TRP A 283 0.47 11.27 -1.33
N ASP A 284 0.60 10.77 -0.11
CA ASP A 284 0.51 9.33 0.17
C ASP A 284 -0.86 8.75 -0.21
N LEU A 285 -1.94 9.46 0.12
CA LEU A 285 -3.30 9.07 -0.25
C LEU A 285 -3.48 9.06 -1.77
N PHE A 286 -2.94 10.06 -2.48
CA PHE A 286 -2.97 10.10 -3.94
C PHE A 286 -2.24 8.91 -4.56
N MET A 287 -1.03 8.63 -4.09
CA MET A 287 -0.21 7.55 -4.64
C MET A 287 -0.83 6.18 -4.37
N ASN A 288 -1.43 5.98 -3.19
CA ASN A 288 -2.21 4.79 -2.90
C ASN A 288 -3.49 4.71 -3.74
N GLN A 289 -4.14 5.83 -4.01
CA GLN A 289 -5.32 5.90 -4.88
C GLN A 289 -4.98 5.44 -6.30
N ILE A 290 -3.84 5.84 -6.87
CA ILE A 290 -3.45 5.46 -8.24
C ILE A 290 -2.76 4.10 -8.36
N ALA A 291 -2.24 3.54 -7.26
CA ALA A 291 -1.51 2.27 -7.23
C ALA A 291 -2.19 1.11 -8.00
N PRO A 292 -3.53 0.94 -7.99
CA PRO A 292 -4.19 -0.09 -8.80
C PRO A 292 -3.94 0.02 -10.31
N ILE A 293 -3.61 1.21 -10.83
CA ILE A 293 -3.26 1.45 -12.23
C ILE A 293 -1.75 1.63 -12.41
N SER A 294 -1.11 2.46 -11.58
CA SER A 294 0.31 2.80 -11.73
C SER A 294 1.25 1.63 -11.47
N SER A 295 0.80 0.57 -10.79
CA SER A 295 1.56 -0.67 -10.63
C SER A 295 1.46 -1.63 -11.82
N GLN A 296 0.64 -1.32 -12.83
CA GLN A 296 0.42 -2.20 -13.99
C GLN A 296 0.86 -1.55 -15.30
N ILE A 297 0.67 -0.23 -15.42
CA ILE A 297 1.05 0.54 -16.60
C ILE A 297 1.81 1.80 -16.23
N PRO A 298 2.70 2.31 -17.10
CA PRO A 298 3.40 3.56 -16.88
C PRO A 298 2.43 4.73 -16.66
N TYR A 299 2.65 5.49 -15.60
CA TYR A 299 1.88 6.65 -15.23
C TYR A 299 2.79 7.88 -15.30
N MET A 300 2.65 8.65 -16.38
CA MET A 300 3.51 9.80 -16.64
C MET A 300 2.85 11.06 -16.09
N THR A 301 3.63 11.94 -15.47
CA THR A 301 3.13 13.17 -14.86
C THR A 301 3.80 14.42 -15.45
N ALA A 302 3.05 15.51 -15.48
CA ALA A 302 3.58 16.86 -15.64
C ALA A 302 3.24 17.68 -14.39
N THR A 303 3.90 18.83 -14.22
CA THR A 303 3.57 19.76 -13.12
C THR A 303 2.50 20.75 -13.55
N GLY A 304 1.56 21.02 -12.65
CA GLY A 304 0.68 22.17 -12.67
C GLY A 304 1.13 23.22 -11.65
N ASN A 305 0.24 24.16 -11.34
CA ASN A 305 0.52 25.20 -10.35
C ASN A 305 0.33 24.72 -8.91
N HIS A 306 -0.35 23.60 -8.68
CA HIS A 306 -0.51 23.00 -7.34
C HIS A 306 0.67 22.15 -6.89
N GLU A 307 1.66 21.87 -7.75
CA GLU A 307 2.88 21.13 -7.39
C GLU A 307 4.03 22.03 -6.90
N LYS A 308 3.89 23.36 -6.97
CA LYS A 308 5.01 24.32 -6.78
C LYS A 308 5.53 24.45 -5.35
N TYR A 309 4.82 23.92 -4.36
CA TYR A 309 5.14 24.09 -2.94
C TYR A 309 6.54 23.56 -2.62
N TYR A 310 7.24 24.26 -1.72
CA TYR A 310 8.62 23.96 -1.32
C TYR A 310 9.56 23.70 -2.50
N ASN A 311 9.42 24.45 -3.60
CA ASN A 311 10.18 24.25 -4.85
C ASN A 311 10.04 22.80 -5.39
N TYR A 312 8.79 22.38 -5.54
CA TYR A 312 8.38 21.09 -6.09
C TYR A 312 8.95 19.89 -5.33
N THR A 313 9.24 20.03 -4.03
CA THR A 313 10.02 19.01 -3.31
C THR A 313 9.30 17.67 -3.21
N SER A 314 8.03 17.64 -2.81
CA SER A 314 7.27 16.39 -2.75
C SER A 314 6.96 15.81 -4.13
N TYR A 315 6.77 16.66 -5.15
CA TYR A 315 6.55 16.19 -6.53
C TYR A 315 7.81 15.59 -7.17
N LYS A 316 8.98 16.18 -6.95
CA LYS A 316 10.22 15.84 -7.69
C LYS A 316 10.99 14.66 -7.11
N THR A 317 10.69 14.28 -5.86
CA THR A 317 11.46 13.29 -5.11
C THR A 317 10.88 11.90 -5.32
#